data_AF-A0A9I9DYJ6-F1
#
_entry.id   AF-A0A9I9DYJ6-F1
#
_cell.length_a   1.000
_cell.length_b   1.000
_cell.length_c   1.000
_cell.angle_alpha   90.00
_cell.angle_beta   90.00
_cell.angle_gamma   90.00
#
_symmetry.space_group_name_H-M   'P 1'
#
loop_
_entity.id
_entity.type
_entity.pdbx_description
1 polymer ?
#
loop_
_entity_poly.entity_id
_entity_poly.type
_entity_poly.pdbx_seq_one_letter_code
_entity_poly.pdbx_strand_id
1 'polypeptide(L)'
;MASASDSRSTGVTGRIKSAATIMHSENQSLLAELRKTLIMMKEIGVDLEKENQNKMVKELEKSMVELLSAYENCNNFSSAIQSVGNTYEPKEELTDFEKLLDDEVAKVSVNSSSNFANHPIIRQFREAIWPISTLFLQNVHHAGQPMAGEEQEDVVMTSTQCNLLNVTCPLSGKPVTELAEPVRSAECKHIYEKAAIMQYLNSKKSRAQCPVAACPKMLQPDKVVLDPFLEIEIDELRKMSRHSERIQDFTELDAD
;
A
#
# COMPACT_ATOMS: atom_id res chain seq x y z
N MET A 1 19.20 31.90 41.74
CA MET A 1 19.21 32.14 40.28
C MET A 1 19.26 30.78 39.58
N ALA A 2 18.10 30.20 39.24
CA ALA A 2 18.02 28.85 38.65
C ALA A 2 16.68 28.68 37.89
N SER A 3 16.44 29.48 36.85
CA SER A 3 15.21 29.35 36.03
C SER A 3 15.39 29.72 34.55
N ALA A 4 16.61 29.99 34.09
CA ALA A 4 16.86 30.37 32.69
C ALA A 4 17.21 29.16 31.79
N SER A 5 17.67 28.04 32.36
CA SER A 5 18.07 26.83 31.64
C SER A 5 16.89 26.02 31.10
N ASP A 6 15.82 25.84 31.89
CA ASP A 6 14.68 24.98 31.52
C ASP A 6 13.82 25.56 30.39
N SER A 7 13.74 26.88 30.30
CA SER A 7 13.01 27.54 29.20
C SER A 7 13.73 27.39 27.85
N ARG A 8 15.07 27.32 27.85
CA ARG A 8 15.88 27.17 26.63
C ARG A 8 15.89 25.74 26.11
N SER A 9 15.99 24.73 26.98
CA SER A 9 15.96 23.32 26.56
C SER A 9 14.61 22.94 25.93
N THR A 10 13.51 23.38 26.55
CA THR A 10 12.14 23.17 26.05
C THR A 10 11.94 23.79 24.66
N GLY A 11 12.51 24.97 24.42
CA GLY A 11 12.46 25.64 23.12
C GLY A 11 13.26 24.92 22.02
N VAL A 12 14.42 24.35 22.34
CA VAL A 12 15.25 23.61 21.38
C VAL A 12 14.58 22.29 20.99
N THR A 13 14.09 21.51 21.96
CA THR A 13 13.35 20.27 21.70
C THR A 13 12.11 20.52 20.85
N GLY A 14 11.36 21.59 21.14
CA GLY A 14 10.18 21.96 20.35
C GLY A 14 10.50 22.29 18.89
N ARG A 15 11.66 22.92 18.62
CA ARG A 15 12.12 23.24 17.25
C ARG A 15 12.55 21.99 16.49
N ILE A 16 13.29 21.09 17.14
CA ILE A 16 13.72 19.82 16.54
C ILE A 16 12.51 18.94 16.21
N LYS A 17 11.56 18.83 17.15
CA LYS A 17 10.31 18.10 16.92
C LYS A 17 9.50 18.67 15.77
N SER A 18 9.41 20.00 15.69
CA SER A 18 8.72 20.68 14.58
C SER A 18 9.40 20.41 13.24
N ALA A 19 10.73 20.52 13.17
CA ALA A 19 11.50 20.23 11.97
C ALA A 19 11.36 18.77 11.52
N ALA A 20 11.43 17.82 12.45
CA ALA A 20 11.22 16.40 12.19
C ALA A 20 9.80 16.11 11.67
N THR A 21 8.78 16.79 12.21
CA THR A 21 7.39 16.66 11.74
C THR A 21 7.23 17.16 10.30
N ILE A 22 7.84 18.30 9.97
CA ILE A 22 7.81 18.86 8.61
C ILE A 22 8.52 17.90 7.64
N MET A 23 9.74 17.49 7.93
CA MET A 23 10.50 16.55 7.08
C MET A 23 9.79 15.21 6.92
N HIS A 24 9.19 14.69 8.00
CA HIS A 24 8.38 13.47 7.92
C HIS A 24 7.19 13.66 6.96
N SER A 25 6.48 14.79 7.06
CA SER A 25 5.34 15.08 6.18
C SER A 25 5.74 15.22 4.71
N GLU A 26 6.87 15.87 4.41
CA GLU A 26 7.41 15.98 3.06
C GLU A 26 7.81 14.60 2.50
N ASN A 27 8.47 13.78 3.32
CA ASN A 27 8.81 12.41 2.95
C ASN A 27 7.57 11.55 2.70
N GLN A 28 6.49 11.71 3.46
CA GLN A 28 5.22 11.01 3.20
C GLN A 28 4.63 11.40 1.83
N SER A 29 4.73 12.67 1.44
CA SER A 29 4.31 13.10 0.10
C SER A 29 5.16 12.46 -0.99
N LEU A 30 6.48 12.41 -0.82
CA LEU A 30 7.38 11.74 -1.76
C LEU A 30 7.09 10.24 -1.87
N LEU A 31 6.89 9.56 -0.73
CA LEU A 31 6.56 8.14 -0.67
C LEU A 31 5.23 7.82 -1.40
N ALA A 32 4.25 8.73 -1.33
CA ALA A 32 3.02 8.61 -2.10
C ALA A 32 3.31 8.69 -3.62
N GLU A 33 4.12 9.65 -4.07
CA GLU A 33 4.48 9.75 -5.49
C GLU A 33 5.27 8.53 -5.98
N LEU A 34 6.22 8.00 -5.20
CA LEU A 34 6.96 6.77 -5.54
C LEU A 34 6.02 5.57 -5.71
N ARG A 35 5.02 5.42 -4.84
CA ARG A 35 4.00 4.37 -4.97
C ARG A 35 3.15 4.52 -6.23
N LYS A 36 2.75 5.75 -6.58
CA LYS A 36 2.02 6.01 -7.84
C LYS A 36 2.85 5.61 -9.05
N THR A 37 4.14 5.94 -9.05
CA THR A 37 5.07 5.54 -10.11
C THR A 37 5.15 4.03 -10.25
N LEU A 38 5.21 3.26 -9.15
CA LEU A 38 5.19 1.80 -9.20
C LEU A 38 3.90 1.25 -9.84
N ILE A 39 2.74 1.86 -9.56
CA ILE A 39 1.47 1.48 -10.19
C ILE A 39 1.49 1.78 -11.70
N MET A 40 1.98 2.96 -12.10
CA MET A 40 2.10 3.31 -13.53
C MET A 40 3.06 2.37 -14.27
N MET A 41 4.17 1.96 -13.64
CA MET A 41 5.09 0.97 -14.20
C MET A 41 4.40 -0.37 -14.48
N LYS A 42 3.41 -0.78 -13.67
CA LYS A 42 2.59 -1.96 -13.97
C LYS A 42 1.79 -1.80 -15.25
N GLU A 43 1.11 -0.66 -15.43
CA GLU A 43 0.33 -0.39 -16.64
C GLU A 43 1.22 -0.35 -17.89
N ILE A 44 2.38 0.28 -17.79
CA ILE A 44 3.38 0.30 -18.87
C ILE A 44 3.88 -1.11 -19.18
N GLY A 45 4.15 -1.93 -18.16
CA GLY A 45 4.57 -3.32 -18.36
C GLY A 45 3.53 -4.16 -19.11
N VAL A 46 2.25 -3.95 -18.79
CA VAL A 46 1.12 -4.57 -19.50
C VAL A 46 1.09 -4.16 -20.97
N ASP A 47 1.32 -2.89 -21.29
CA ASP A 47 1.31 -2.41 -22.67
C ASP A 47 2.56 -2.87 -23.45
N LEU A 48 3.74 -2.90 -22.82
CA LEU A 48 4.96 -3.44 -23.42
C LEU A 48 4.82 -4.94 -23.75
N GLU A 49 4.16 -5.72 -22.91
CA GLU A 49 3.91 -7.15 -23.18
C GLU A 49 2.96 -7.33 -24.37
N LYS A 50 1.91 -6.51 -24.49
CA LYS A 50 1.00 -6.53 -25.67
C LYS A 50 1.75 -6.24 -26.97
N GLU A 51 2.80 -5.41 -26.91
CA GLU A 51 3.67 -5.09 -28.04
C GLU A 51 4.81 -6.12 -28.24
N ASN A 52 4.87 -7.20 -27.45
CA ASN A 52 5.92 -8.22 -27.45
C ASN A 52 7.33 -7.67 -27.14
N GLN A 53 7.41 -6.57 -26.39
CA GLN A 53 8.68 -5.96 -25.99
C GLN A 53 9.27 -6.62 -24.74
N ASN A 54 9.44 -7.95 -24.76
CA ASN A 54 9.82 -8.77 -23.58
C ASN A 54 11.13 -8.32 -22.92
N LYS A 55 12.06 -7.74 -23.69
CA LYS A 55 13.31 -7.18 -23.14
C LYS A 55 13.02 -5.95 -22.27
N MET A 56 12.15 -5.05 -22.75
CA MET A 56 11.76 -3.85 -22.01
C MET A 56 10.96 -4.20 -20.75
N VAL A 57 10.12 -5.23 -20.81
CA VAL A 57 9.38 -5.74 -19.64
C VAL A 57 10.33 -6.21 -18.53
N LYS A 58 11.39 -6.94 -18.88
CA LYS A 58 12.41 -7.37 -17.91
C LYS A 58 13.23 -6.21 -17.35
N GLU A 59 13.58 -5.23 -18.18
CA GLU A 59 14.26 -4.01 -17.73
C GLU A 59 13.36 -3.19 -16.78
N LEU A 60 12.07 -3.10 -17.09
CA LEU A 60 11.07 -2.43 -16.26
C LEU A 60 10.88 -3.13 -14.91
N GLU A 61 10.81 -4.47 -14.88
CA GLU A 61 10.74 -5.25 -13.64
C GLU A 61 11.95 -4.96 -12.74
N LYS A 62 13.16 -4.94 -13.33
CA LYS A 62 14.39 -4.59 -12.60
C LYS A 62 14.31 -3.18 -12.01
N SER A 63 13.91 -2.20 -12.81
CA SER A 63 13.73 -0.81 -12.32
C SER A 63 12.66 -0.70 -11.24
N MET A 64 11.60 -1.52 -11.31
CA MET A 64 10.55 -1.56 -10.29
C MET A 64 11.09 -2.06 -8.95
N VAL A 65 11.95 -3.09 -8.96
CA VAL A 65 12.62 -3.59 -7.75
C VAL A 65 13.57 -2.55 -7.16
N GLU A 66 14.34 -1.85 -7.99
CA GLU A 66 15.23 -0.76 -7.56
C GLU A 66 14.43 0.40 -6.92
N LEU A 67 13.33 0.80 -7.55
CA LEU A 67 12.43 1.84 -7.03
C LEU A 67 11.79 1.44 -5.70
N LEU A 68 11.42 0.17 -5.56
CA LEU A 68 10.84 -0.38 -4.34
C LEU A 68 11.85 -0.40 -3.18
N SER A 69 13.10 -0.76 -3.46
CA SER A 69 14.19 -0.68 -2.48
C SER A 69 14.41 0.77 -2.02
N ALA A 70 14.44 1.73 -2.95
CA ALA A 70 14.52 3.15 -2.62
C ALA A 70 13.32 3.61 -1.77
N TYR A 71 12.11 3.16 -2.12
CA TYR A 71 10.89 3.44 -1.36
C TYR A 71 10.99 2.96 0.10
N GLU A 72 11.42 1.72 0.34
CA GLU A 72 11.57 1.18 1.71
C GLU A 72 12.63 1.95 2.50
N ASN A 73 13.77 2.25 1.89
CA ASN A 73 14.83 3.05 2.51
C ASN A 73 14.32 4.44 2.92
N CYS A 74 13.61 5.14 2.04
CA CYS A 74 13.00 6.43 2.34
C CYS A 74 11.96 6.33 3.46
N ASN A 75 11.16 5.26 3.49
CA ASN A 75 10.17 5.05 4.54
C ASN A 75 10.81 4.80 5.91
N ASN A 76 11.88 4.00 5.95
CA ASN A 76 12.63 3.72 7.16
C ASN A 76 13.31 4.99 7.68
N PHE A 77 13.93 5.78 6.80
CA PHE A 77 14.53 7.06 7.15
C PHE A 77 13.49 8.08 7.65
N SER A 78 12.34 8.17 7.00
CA SER A 78 11.24 9.04 7.43
C SER A 78 10.70 8.66 8.82
N SER A 79 10.63 7.36 9.11
CA SER A 79 10.22 6.85 10.42
C SER A 79 11.28 7.13 11.49
N ALA A 80 12.57 6.98 11.15
CA ALA A 80 13.68 7.33 12.02
C ALA A 80 13.65 8.83 12.37
N ILE A 81 13.55 9.73 11.39
CA ILE A 81 13.44 11.18 11.63
C ILE A 81 12.32 11.50 12.63
N GLN A 82 11.15 10.90 12.45
CA GLN A 82 10.02 11.14 13.33
C GLN A 82 10.27 10.59 14.75
N SER A 83 10.87 9.41 14.85
CA SER A 83 11.25 8.80 16.14
C SER A 83 12.23 9.69 16.90
N VAL A 84 13.30 10.14 16.22
CA VAL A 84 14.31 11.05 16.77
C VAL A 84 13.66 12.36 17.22
N GLY A 85 12.83 12.98 16.38
CA GLY A 85 12.15 14.22 16.72
C GLY A 85 11.23 14.12 17.93
N ASN A 86 10.67 12.94 18.19
CA ASN A 86 9.78 12.69 19.33
C ASN A 86 10.53 12.35 20.63
N THR A 87 11.72 11.76 20.52
CA THR A 87 12.48 11.20 21.65
C THR A 87 13.70 12.02 22.04
N TYR A 88 14.10 12.99 21.21
CA TYR A 88 15.31 13.78 21.45
C TYR A 88 15.20 14.66 22.71
N GLU A 89 16.19 14.49 23.59
CA GLU A 89 16.42 15.36 24.75
C GLU A 89 17.83 15.97 24.68
N PRO A 90 17.97 17.31 24.82
CA PRO A 90 19.27 17.97 24.79
C PRO A 90 20.20 17.45 25.91
N LYS A 91 21.40 17.01 25.53
CA LYS A 91 22.48 16.65 26.47
C LYS A 91 23.51 17.76 26.57
N GLU A 92 24.37 17.71 27.59
CA GLU A 92 25.47 18.66 27.76
C GLU A 92 26.53 18.55 26.64
N GLU A 93 26.64 17.38 26.00
CA GLU A 93 27.53 17.12 24.87
C GLU A 93 26.86 17.37 23.52
N LEU A 94 27.67 17.71 22.51
CA LEU A 94 27.21 17.86 21.13
C LEU A 94 26.59 16.55 20.62
N THR A 95 25.36 16.64 20.13
CA THR A 95 24.66 15.49 19.56
C THR A 95 25.14 15.25 18.14
N ASP A 96 25.58 14.03 17.86
CA ASP A 96 25.78 13.51 16.50
C ASP A 96 24.44 12.98 15.97
N PHE A 97 23.75 13.81 15.18
CA PHE A 97 22.44 13.45 14.62
C PHE A 97 22.54 12.42 13.51
N GLU A 98 23.67 12.34 12.80
CA GLU A 98 23.89 11.35 11.74
C GLU A 98 23.92 9.95 12.35
N LYS A 99 24.77 9.76 13.36
CA LYS A 99 24.84 8.49 14.08
C LYS A 99 23.52 8.11 14.74
N LEU A 100 22.81 9.09 15.31
CA LEU A 100 21.53 8.85 15.98
C LEU A 100 20.46 8.37 15.00
N LEU A 101 20.39 8.95 13.80
CA LEU A 101 19.50 8.51 12.74
C LEU A 101 19.90 7.13 12.21
N ASP A 102 21.19 6.87 12.00
CA ASP A 102 21.68 5.57 11.54
C ASP A 102 21.34 4.45 12.52
N ASP A 103 21.55 4.68 13.82
CA ASP A 103 21.18 3.73 14.88
C ASP A 103 19.68 3.46 14.89
N GLU A 104 18.85 4.46 14.61
CA GLU A 104 17.40 4.33 14.56
C GLU A 104 16.92 3.61 13.29
N VAL A 105 17.52 3.89 12.13
CA VAL A 105 17.28 3.16 10.88
C VAL A 105 17.69 1.70 11.00
N ALA A 106 18.82 1.42 11.66
CA ALA A 106 19.30 0.06 11.91
C ALA A 106 18.31 -0.76 12.75
N LYS A 107 17.61 -0.15 13.72
CA LYS A 107 16.54 -0.82 14.48
C LYS A 107 15.36 -1.23 13.59
N VAL A 108 15.06 -0.46 12.56
CA VAL A 108 13.93 -0.70 11.64
C VAL A 108 14.30 -1.71 10.54
N SER A 109 15.55 -1.70 10.07
CA SER A 109 16.02 -2.56 8.97
C SER A 109 16.21 -4.03 9.38
N VAL A 110 16.51 -4.33 10.64
CA VAL A 110 16.63 -5.72 11.15
C VAL A 110 15.34 -6.53 11.00
N ASN A 111 14.19 -5.86 10.92
CA ASN A 111 12.88 -6.51 10.74
C ASN A 111 12.44 -6.65 9.27
N SER A 112 13.20 -6.08 8.32
CA SER A 112 12.86 -6.04 6.90
C SER A 112 13.71 -7.06 6.13
N SER A 113 13.37 -8.35 6.24
CA SER A 113 14.08 -9.39 5.48
C SER A 113 13.83 -9.20 3.98
N SER A 114 14.90 -8.83 3.28
CA SER A 114 14.98 -8.36 1.90
C SER A 114 14.70 -9.43 0.84
N ASN A 115 13.44 -9.87 0.72
CA ASN A 115 12.96 -10.64 -0.44
C ASN A 115 11.91 -9.84 -1.21
N PHE A 116 12.35 -8.79 -1.90
CA PHE A 116 11.51 -7.94 -2.76
C PHE A 116 10.83 -8.72 -3.89
N ALA A 117 11.34 -9.90 -4.26
CA ALA A 117 10.75 -10.80 -5.24
C ALA A 117 9.33 -11.26 -4.86
N ASN A 118 9.02 -11.29 -3.56
CA ASN A 118 7.71 -11.67 -3.04
C ASN A 118 6.88 -10.46 -2.59
N HIS A 119 7.36 -9.23 -2.84
CA HIS A 119 6.64 -8.04 -2.43
C HIS A 119 5.31 -7.94 -3.22
N PRO A 120 4.17 -7.62 -2.58
CA PRO A 120 2.86 -7.63 -3.22
C PRO A 120 2.79 -6.85 -4.53
N ILE A 121 3.50 -5.72 -4.62
CA ILE A 121 3.56 -4.88 -5.82
C ILE A 121 4.27 -5.59 -6.99
N ILE A 122 5.39 -6.28 -6.73
CA ILE A 122 6.14 -7.03 -7.75
C ILE A 122 5.34 -8.27 -8.18
N ARG A 123 4.67 -8.92 -7.22
CA ARG A 123 3.77 -10.04 -7.50
C ARG A 123 2.62 -9.60 -8.43
N GLN A 124 1.94 -8.50 -8.11
CA GLN A 124 0.86 -7.95 -8.94
C GLN A 124 1.34 -7.57 -10.34
N PHE A 125 2.56 -7.05 -10.46
CA PHE A 125 3.19 -6.78 -11.75
C PHE A 125 3.34 -8.06 -12.58
N ARG A 126 3.90 -9.12 -11.99
CA ARG A 126 4.06 -10.42 -12.66
C ARG A 126 2.72 -11.05 -13.02
N GLU A 127 1.76 -11.04 -12.11
CA GLU A 127 0.41 -11.56 -12.33
C GLU A 127 -0.35 -10.82 -13.44
N ALA A 128 -0.11 -9.53 -13.63
CA ALA A 128 -0.74 -8.75 -14.70
C ALA A 128 -0.15 -9.07 -16.09
N ILE A 129 1.14 -9.38 -16.15
CA ILE A 129 1.88 -9.64 -17.41
C ILE A 129 1.76 -11.11 -17.83
N TRP A 130 1.79 -12.03 -16.88
CA TRP A 130 1.70 -13.48 -17.10
C TRP A 130 0.56 -13.94 -18.05
N PRO A 131 -0.71 -13.50 -17.90
CA PRO A 131 -1.79 -13.91 -18.80
C PRO A 131 -1.62 -13.36 -20.22
N ILE A 132 -0.94 -12.22 -20.39
CA ILE A 132 -0.71 -11.61 -21.72
C ILE A 132 0.41 -12.37 -22.43
N SER A 133 1.47 -12.71 -21.70
CA SER A 133 2.58 -13.54 -22.18
C SER A 133 2.10 -14.91 -22.67
N THR A 134 1.16 -15.52 -21.94
CA THR A 134 0.58 -16.82 -22.30
C THR A 134 -0.41 -16.76 -23.46
N LEU A 135 -1.09 -15.63 -23.67
CA LEU A 135 -1.99 -15.42 -24.81
C LEU A 135 -1.26 -15.08 -26.12
N PHE A 136 -0.04 -14.51 -26.04
CA PHE A 136 0.73 -14.09 -27.23
C PHE A 136 1.79 -15.11 -27.68
N LEU A 137 2.18 -16.08 -26.85
CA LEU A 137 3.23 -17.06 -27.16
C LEU A 137 2.70 -18.48 -27.32
N GLN A 138 2.32 -18.86 -28.56
CA GLN A 138 2.40 -20.24 -29.02
C GLN A 138 3.84 -20.79 -28.93
N ASN A 139 4.87 -19.97 -28.64
CA ASN A 139 6.26 -20.41 -28.60
C ASN A 139 7.08 -19.73 -27.48
N VAL A 140 7.37 -20.50 -26.43
CA VAL A 140 8.55 -20.37 -25.52
C VAL A 140 8.49 -19.17 -24.55
N HIS A 141 8.14 -19.33 -23.27
CA HIS A 141 9.10 -19.82 -22.26
C HIS A 141 8.50 -20.43 -20.97
N HIS A 142 7.18 -20.46 -20.77
CA HIS A 142 6.61 -20.93 -19.49
C HIS A 142 5.32 -21.78 -19.61
N ALA A 143 5.01 -22.32 -20.79
CA ALA A 143 3.85 -23.18 -20.96
C ALA A 143 3.96 -24.44 -20.08
N GLY A 144 3.15 -24.50 -19.02
CA GLY A 144 3.04 -25.65 -18.13
C GLY A 144 4.02 -25.69 -16.96
N GLN A 145 4.79 -24.63 -16.70
CA GLN A 145 5.60 -24.58 -15.48
C GLN A 145 4.90 -23.72 -14.41
N PRO A 146 4.59 -24.29 -13.22
CA PRO A 146 4.12 -23.50 -12.10
C PRO A 146 5.17 -22.43 -11.76
N MET A 147 4.70 -21.27 -11.29
CA MET A 147 5.59 -20.21 -10.84
C MET A 147 6.64 -20.79 -9.87
N ALA A 148 7.91 -20.43 -10.06
CA ALA A 148 8.99 -20.92 -9.22
C ALA A 148 8.76 -20.45 -7.76
N GLY A 149 8.35 -21.38 -6.89
CA GLY A 149 8.00 -21.14 -5.49
C GLY A 149 6.70 -21.79 -5.01
N GLU A 150 5.92 -22.42 -5.89
CA GLU A 150 4.65 -23.05 -5.51
C GLU A 150 4.84 -24.55 -5.28
N GLU A 151 5.18 -24.91 -4.04
CA GLU A 151 4.91 -26.26 -3.52
C GLU A 151 3.38 -26.43 -3.52
N GLN A 152 2.92 -27.52 -4.14
CA GLN A 152 1.51 -27.78 -4.48
C GLN A 152 0.60 -27.79 -3.24
N GLU A 153 0.01 -26.65 -2.91
CA GLU A 153 -1.27 -26.60 -2.22
C GLU A 153 -2.34 -26.39 -3.29
N ASP A 154 -3.39 -27.23 -3.27
CA ASP A 154 -4.56 -27.15 -4.16
C ASP A 154 -5.04 -25.70 -4.32
N VAL A 155 -4.64 -25.05 -5.42
CA VAL A 155 -5.12 -23.70 -5.74
C VAL A 155 -6.54 -23.85 -6.26
N VAL A 156 -7.50 -23.76 -5.34
CA VAL A 156 -8.83 -23.28 -5.67
C VAL A 156 -8.61 -21.91 -6.33
N MET A 157 -8.90 -21.79 -7.62
CA MET A 157 -8.91 -20.52 -8.32
C MET A 157 -10.01 -19.62 -7.74
N THR A 158 -9.76 -19.00 -6.60
CA THR A 158 -10.40 -17.73 -6.24
C THR A 158 -9.69 -16.64 -7.02
N SER A 159 -10.07 -16.55 -8.30
CA SER A 159 -9.89 -15.35 -9.11
C SER A 159 -10.35 -14.14 -8.29
N THR A 160 -9.53 -13.09 -8.28
CA THR A 160 -9.70 -11.80 -7.55
C THR A 160 -8.92 -11.68 -6.24
N GLN A 161 -7.57 -11.66 -6.30
CA GLN A 161 -6.78 -11.01 -5.25
C GLN A 161 -6.89 -9.49 -5.40
N CYS A 162 -8.05 -8.93 -5.06
CA CYS A 162 -8.14 -7.49 -4.82
C CYS A 162 -7.49 -7.19 -3.47
N ASN A 163 -6.61 -6.17 -3.42
CA ASN A 163 -5.96 -5.71 -2.17
C ASN A 163 -6.95 -5.09 -1.16
N LEU A 164 -8.23 -5.00 -1.53
CA LEU A 164 -9.31 -4.48 -0.70
C LEU A 164 -9.77 -5.55 0.30
N LEU A 165 -9.67 -5.23 1.60
CA LEU A 165 -10.14 -6.12 2.67
C LEU A 165 -11.65 -6.31 2.70
N ASN A 166 -12.40 -5.42 2.02
CA ASN A 166 -13.84 -5.53 1.87
C ASN A 166 -14.27 -5.02 0.49
N VAL A 167 -15.23 -5.73 -0.10
CA VAL A 167 -15.82 -5.40 -1.41
C VAL A 167 -17.17 -4.67 -1.29
N THR A 168 -17.76 -4.67 -0.10
CA THR A 168 -18.98 -3.95 0.24
C THR A 168 -18.76 -3.07 1.47
N CYS A 169 -19.42 -1.92 1.52
CA CYS A 169 -19.43 -1.08 2.70
C CYS A 169 -20.28 -1.73 3.79
N PRO A 170 -19.73 -2.03 4.99
CA PRO A 170 -20.49 -2.68 6.07
C PRO A 170 -21.57 -1.79 6.70
N LEU A 171 -21.61 -0.49 6.38
CA LEU A 171 -22.59 0.46 6.92
C LEU A 171 -23.69 0.78 5.92
N SER A 172 -23.34 1.07 4.66
CA SER A 172 -24.34 1.40 3.63
C SER A 172 -24.79 0.20 2.80
N GLY A 173 -24.09 -0.94 2.89
CA GLY A 173 -24.38 -2.15 2.11
C GLY A 173 -24.03 -2.03 0.62
N LYS A 174 -23.64 -0.85 0.14
CA LYS A 174 -23.26 -0.62 -1.25
C LYS A 174 -21.93 -1.32 -1.57
N PRO A 175 -21.75 -1.82 -2.80
CA PRO A 175 -20.45 -2.27 -3.24
C PRO A 175 -19.47 -1.09 -3.26
N VAL A 176 -18.21 -1.38 -2.95
CA VAL A 176 -17.14 -0.40 -2.87
C VAL A 176 -16.95 0.35 -4.21
N THR A 177 -17.32 -0.28 -5.32
CA THR A 177 -17.34 0.30 -6.67
C THR A 177 -18.41 1.38 -6.89
N GLU A 178 -19.44 1.47 -6.06
CA GLU A 178 -20.55 2.42 -6.19
C GLU A 178 -20.55 3.51 -5.10
N LEU A 179 -19.49 3.56 -4.29
CA LEU A 179 -19.35 4.58 -3.26
C LEU A 179 -19.03 5.94 -3.88
N ALA A 180 -19.78 6.98 -3.49
CA ALA A 180 -19.57 8.35 -3.95
C ALA A 180 -18.29 8.97 -3.34
N GLU A 181 -18.08 8.78 -2.04
CA GLU A 181 -16.88 9.22 -1.31
C GLU A 181 -16.32 8.03 -0.50
N PRO A 182 -15.50 7.17 -1.12
CA PRO A 182 -14.89 6.04 -0.44
C PRO A 182 -13.77 6.53 0.49
N VAL A 183 -13.84 6.13 1.77
CA VAL A 183 -12.82 6.44 2.79
C VAL A 183 -12.27 5.17 3.40
N ARG A 184 -11.00 5.18 3.78
CA ARG A 184 -10.31 4.05 4.40
C ARG A 184 -9.86 4.39 5.82
N SER A 185 -10.01 3.44 6.74
CA SER A 185 -9.41 3.57 8.07
C SER A 185 -7.91 3.29 8.01
N ALA A 186 -7.09 4.20 8.55
CA ALA A 186 -5.65 4.00 8.68
C ALA A 186 -5.27 2.82 9.60
N GLU A 187 -6.17 2.42 10.52
CA GLU A 187 -5.88 1.39 11.52
C GLU A 187 -6.23 -0.02 11.06
N CYS A 188 -7.37 -0.20 10.40
CA CYS A 188 -7.87 -1.51 9.99
C CYS A 188 -7.98 -1.69 8.47
N LYS A 189 -7.65 -0.65 7.68
CA LYS A 189 -7.68 -0.63 6.20
C LYS A 189 -9.03 -0.95 5.53
N HIS A 190 -10.10 -1.12 6.31
CA HIS A 190 -11.46 -1.28 5.81
C HIS A 190 -12.00 0.01 5.20
N ILE A 191 -12.87 -0.16 4.22
CA ILE A 191 -13.40 0.87 3.34
C ILE A 191 -14.86 1.17 3.68
N TYR A 192 -15.20 2.44 3.75
CA TYR A 192 -16.53 2.93 4.11
C TYR A 192 -16.98 4.06 3.20
N GLU A 193 -18.29 4.31 3.18
CA GLU A 193 -18.85 5.54 2.65
C GLU A 193 -18.70 6.66 3.69
N LYS A 194 -18.11 7.79 3.30
CA LYS A 194 -17.80 8.92 4.21
C LYS A 194 -19.02 9.38 5.02
N ALA A 195 -20.17 9.57 4.38
CA ALA A 195 -21.39 10.00 5.06
C ALA A 195 -21.85 8.97 6.12
N ALA A 196 -21.84 7.69 5.76
CA ALA A 196 -22.29 6.61 6.63
C ALA A 196 -21.36 6.40 7.84
N ILE A 197 -20.04 6.43 7.64
CA ILE A 197 -19.09 6.27 8.73
C ILE A 197 -19.10 7.46 9.69
N MET A 198 -19.22 8.69 9.17
CA MET A 198 -19.29 9.87 10.02
C MET A 198 -20.56 9.87 10.88
N GLN A 199 -21.70 9.45 10.34
CA GLN A 199 -22.93 9.26 11.11
C GLN A 199 -22.77 8.16 12.18
N TYR A 200 -22.14 7.04 11.83
CA TYR A 200 -21.87 5.94 12.76
C TYR A 200 -20.96 6.40 13.93
N LEU A 201 -19.86 7.08 13.64
CA LEU A 201 -18.94 7.63 14.65
C LEU A 201 -19.64 8.63 15.57
N ASN A 202 -20.48 9.50 15.01
CA ASN A 202 -21.27 10.48 15.78
C ASN A 202 -22.32 9.82 16.69
N SER A 203 -22.90 8.68 16.26
CA SER A 203 -23.91 7.95 17.05
C SER A 203 -23.32 7.20 18.25
N LYS A 204 -22.09 6.68 18.14
CA LYS A 204 -21.43 5.84 19.16
C LYS A 204 -20.40 6.57 20.05
N LYS A 205 -20.34 7.91 19.97
CA LYS A 205 -19.54 8.84 20.82
C LYS A 205 -18.42 8.17 21.65
N SER A 206 -17.22 8.07 21.07
CA SER A 206 -15.96 7.55 21.65
C SER A 206 -15.75 6.03 21.68
N ARG A 207 -16.78 5.18 21.47
CA ARG A 207 -16.62 3.71 21.46
C ARG A 207 -17.05 3.03 20.16
N ALA A 208 -16.77 3.66 19.03
CA ALA A 208 -17.11 3.09 17.73
C ALA A 208 -16.10 2.00 17.34
N GLN A 209 -16.49 0.74 17.49
CA GLN A 209 -15.75 -0.38 16.92
C GLN A 209 -16.00 -0.47 15.41
N CYS A 210 -15.01 -1.00 14.70
CA CYS A 210 -15.14 -1.38 13.30
C CYS A 210 -16.40 -2.25 13.09
N PRO A 211 -17.30 -1.89 12.16
CA PRO A 211 -18.53 -2.64 11.91
C PRO A 211 -18.30 -3.93 11.11
N VAL A 212 -17.08 -4.19 10.63
CA VAL A 212 -16.72 -5.46 9.99
C VAL A 212 -16.65 -6.56 11.04
N ALA A 213 -17.33 -7.68 10.77
CA ALA A 213 -17.31 -8.85 11.64
C ALA A 213 -15.87 -9.29 11.94
N ALA A 214 -15.59 -9.62 13.20
CA ALA A 214 -14.27 -10.04 13.69
C ALA A 214 -13.15 -8.98 13.68
N CYS A 215 -13.43 -7.69 13.43
CA CYS A 215 -12.41 -6.64 13.58
C CYS A 215 -12.46 -6.00 14.98
N PRO A 216 -11.42 -6.16 15.84
CA PRO A 216 -11.42 -5.61 17.20
C PRO A 216 -11.04 -4.13 17.26
N LYS A 217 -10.69 -3.49 16.13
CA LYS A 217 -10.15 -2.12 16.09
C LYS A 217 -11.22 -1.07 16.36
N MET A 218 -10.81 0.00 17.04
CA MET A 218 -11.67 1.15 17.35
C MET A 218 -11.43 2.25 16.33
N LEU A 219 -12.49 2.76 15.72
CA LEU A 219 -12.40 3.79 14.70
C LEU A 219 -12.41 5.18 15.34
N GLN A 220 -11.48 6.02 14.88
CA GLN A 220 -11.43 7.44 15.21
C GLN A 220 -11.75 8.29 13.98
N PRO A 221 -12.50 9.39 14.10
CA PRO A 221 -12.82 10.28 12.97
C PRO A 221 -11.56 10.76 12.24
N ASP A 222 -10.53 11.15 12.99
CA ASP A 222 -9.27 11.67 12.44
C ASP A 222 -8.43 10.62 11.72
N LYS A 223 -8.76 9.33 11.87
CA LYS A 223 -8.05 8.19 11.27
C LYS A 223 -8.80 7.59 10.09
N VAL A 224 -9.99 8.10 9.76
CA VAL A 224 -10.73 7.73 8.54
C VAL A 224 -10.43 8.79 7.49
N VAL A 225 -9.58 8.43 6.53
CA VAL A 225 -9.04 9.35 5.55
C VAL A 225 -9.48 8.99 4.14
N LEU A 226 -9.60 10.00 3.28
CA LEU A 226 -9.66 9.79 1.84
C LEU A 226 -8.27 9.33 1.41
N ASP A 227 -8.18 8.09 0.95
CA ASP A 227 -6.95 7.50 0.45
C ASP A 227 -6.94 7.66 -1.08
N PRO A 228 -6.06 8.48 -1.67
CA PRO A 228 -5.99 8.65 -3.12
C PRO A 228 -5.74 7.34 -3.89
N PHE A 229 -5.19 6.31 -3.23
CA PHE A 229 -4.97 5.00 -3.83
C PHE A 229 -6.20 4.10 -3.78
N LEU A 230 -7.12 4.37 -2.85
CA LEU A 230 -8.38 3.65 -2.77
C LEU A 230 -9.20 3.84 -4.05
N GLU A 231 -9.21 5.04 -4.64
CA GLU A 231 -9.89 5.28 -5.90
C GLU A 231 -9.30 4.45 -7.06
N ILE A 232 -7.97 4.28 -7.08
CA ILE A 232 -7.26 3.49 -8.10
C ILE A 232 -7.64 2.01 -7.94
N GLU A 233 -7.56 1.46 -6.73
CA GLU A 233 -7.93 0.05 -6.46
C GLU A 233 -9.42 -0.20 -6.75
N ILE A 234 -10.28 0.79 -6.49
CA ILE A 234 -11.70 0.74 -6.85
C ILE A 234 -11.88 0.73 -8.37
N ASP A 235 -11.13 1.55 -9.10
CA ASP A 235 -11.18 1.59 -10.56
C ASP A 235 -10.67 0.29 -11.19
N GLU A 236 -9.61 -0.30 -10.63
CA GLU A 236 -9.13 -1.64 -11.00
C GLU A 236 -10.22 -2.69 -10.80
N LEU A 237 -10.88 -2.72 -9.63
CA LEU A 237 -11.99 -3.63 -9.37
C LEU A 237 -13.15 -3.44 -10.37
N ARG A 238 -13.47 -2.18 -10.74
CA ARG A 238 -14.47 -1.88 -11.79
C ARG A 238 -14.05 -2.38 -13.17
N LYS A 239 -12.76 -2.33 -13.50
CA LYS A 239 -12.22 -2.84 -14.78
C LYS A 239 -12.23 -4.36 -14.84
N MET A 240 -11.94 -5.03 -13.72
CA MET A 240 -11.98 -6.49 -13.60
C MET A 240 -13.41 -7.05 -13.69
N SER A 241 -14.38 -6.43 -12.99
CA SER A 241 -15.78 -6.84 -13.05
C SER A 241 -16.34 -6.81 -14.48
N ARG A 242 -15.97 -5.79 -15.28
CA ARG A 242 -16.35 -5.70 -16.70
C ARG A 242 -15.71 -6.78 -17.59
N HIS A 243 -14.54 -7.30 -17.22
CA HIS A 243 -13.92 -8.41 -17.94
C HIS A 243 -14.60 -9.76 -17.61
N SER A 244 -15.06 -9.93 -16.37
CA SER A 244 -15.78 -11.14 -15.95
C SER A 244 -17.14 -11.30 -16.64
N GLU A 245 -17.86 -10.20 -16.88
CA GLU A 245 -19.14 -10.23 -17.61
C GLU A 245 -19.02 -10.62 -19.08
N ARG A 246 -17.79 -10.57 -19.64
CA ARG A 246 -17.52 -10.84 -21.06
C ARG A 246 -17.23 -12.30 -21.37
N ILE A 247 -17.11 -13.16 -20.35
CA ILE A 247 -17.07 -14.61 -20.51
C ILE A 247 -18.52 -15.09 -20.61
N GLN A 248 -19.11 -14.97 -21.80
CA GLN A 248 -20.39 -15.61 -22.09
C GLN A 248 -20.19 -17.12 -22.06
N ASP A 249 -20.97 -17.77 -21.21
CA ASP A 249 -21.11 -19.22 -21.13
C ASP A 249 -21.66 -19.75 -22.47
N PHE A 250 -20.82 -20.42 -23.26
CA PHE A 250 -21.17 -21.04 -24.53
C PHE A 250 -21.57 -22.52 -24.37
N THR A 251 -22.10 -22.91 -23.21
CA THR A 251 -22.68 -24.26 -23.06
C THR A 251 -24.12 -24.33 -23.59
N GLU A 252 -24.33 -24.00 -24.86
CA GLU A 252 -25.50 -24.49 -25.59
C GLU A 252 -25.23 -25.95 -25.98
N LEU A 253 -25.82 -26.87 -25.21
CA LEU A 253 -25.90 -28.27 -25.61
C LEU A 253 -26.96 -28.36 -26.71
N ASP A 254 -26.51 -28.52 -27.96
CA ASP A 254 -27.36 -28.99 -29.05
C ASP A 254 -27.95 -30.36 -28.66
N ALA A 255 -29.27 -30.40 -28.45
CA ALA A 255 -30.02 -31.62 -28.25
C ALA A 255 -30.87 -31.88 -29.50
N ASP A 256 -30.50 -32.94 -30.21
CA ASP A 256 -31.24 -33.58 -31.31
C ASP A 256 -32.64 -34.07 -30.90
#